data_AF-A0A927VPG5-F1
#
_entry.id   AF-A0A927VPG5-F1
#
_cell.length_a   1.000
_cell.length_b   1.000
_cell.length_c   1.000
_cell.angle_alpha   90.00
_cell.angle_beta   90.00
_cell.angle_gamma   90.00
#
_symmetry.space_group_name_H-M   'P 1'
#
loop_
_entity.id
_entity.type
_entity.pdbx_description
1 polymer ?
#
loop_
_entity_poly.entity_id
_entity_poly.type
_entity_poly.pdbx_seq_one_letter_code
_entity_poly.pdbx_strand_id
1 'polypeptide(L)'
;MKCPICGRENFDPNNFCYNCGYCLNSSLKSVKHMRRDRSGYIAAIILLALICIGLAATLVHFGLKYRTMVSENRAARAEQAAAEQALEKVEARVYIPNDGSYSYHRYGCSLLDFSVPMYIMDEDEAIAVGCTPCPDCIK
;
A
#
# COMPACT_ATOMS: atom_id res chain seq x y z
N MET A 1 51.82 4.36 -60.21
CA MET A 1 50.93 3.24 -60.63
C MET A 1 49.72 3.77 -61.39
N LYS A 2 49.27 3.10 -62.46
CA LYS A 2 48.10 3.56 -63.23
C LYS A 2 46.79 3.08 -62.60
N CYS A 3 45.82 3.98 -62.51
CA CYS A 3 44.47 3.65 -62.06
C CYS A 3 43.77 2.79 -63.14
N PRO A 4 43.20 1.62 -62.79
CA PRO A 4 42.51 0.77 -63.77
C PRO A 4 41.20 1.36 -64.29
N ILE A 5 40.59 2.32 -63.57
CA ILE A 5 39.31 2.93 -63.95
C ILE A 5 39.51 4.11 -64.90
N CYS A 6 40.42 5.03 -64.60
CA CYS A 6 40.58 6.28 -65.36
C CYS A 6 41.90 6.37 -66.13
N GLY A 7 42.78 5.36 -66.05
CA GLY A 7 44.06 5.31 -66.75
C GLY A 7 45.15 6.26 -66.24
N ARG A 8 44.82 7.18 -65.32
CA ARG A 8 45.76 8.19 -64.80
C ARG A 8 46.85 7.55 -63.93
N GLU A 9 48.07 8.05 -64.07
CA GLU A 9 49.20 7.68 -63.23
C GLU A 9 49.15 8.40 -61.88
N ASN A 10 49.17 7.64 -60.79
CA ASN A 10 49.23 8.15 -59.42
C ASN A 10 50.65 7.95 -58.87
N PHE A 11 51.18 9.01 -58.24
CA PHE A 11 52.55 9.07 -57.72
C PHE A 11 52.67 8.73 -56.23
N ASP A 12 51.55 8.59 -55.52
CA ASP A 12 51.52 8.49 -54.06
C ASP A 12 51.19 7.06 -53.60
N PRO A 13 51.79 6.56 -52.51
CA PRO A 13 51.38 5.31 -51.84
C PRO A 13 49.95 5.33 -51.27
N ASN A 14 49.27 6.48 -51.25
CA ASN A 14 47.87 6.54 -50.83
C ASN A 14 47.02 5.57 -51.64
N ASN A 15 46.22 4.76 -50.93
CA ASN A 15 45.46 3.65 -51.48
C ASN A 15 44.32 4.09 -52.40
N PHE A 16 44.21 5.34 -52.84
CA PHE A 16 43.11 5.87 -53.65
C PHE A 16 43.61 6.71 -54.82
N CYS A 17 42.91 6.66 -55.95
CA CYS A 17 43.20 7.49 -57.11
C CYS A 17 42.72 8.94 -56.90
N TYR A 18 43.61 9.92 -57.06
CA TYR A 18 43.29 11.35 -56.87
C TYR A 18 42.28 11.93 -57.86
N ASN A 19 42.05 11.27 -58.99
CA ASN A 19 41.13 11.75 -60.02
C ASN A 19 39.72 11.19 -59.88
N CYS A 20 39.59 9.90 -59.52
CA CYS A 20 38.29 9.22 -59.51
C CYS A 20 37.93 8.59 -58.16
N GLY A 21 38.81 8.65 -57.17
CA GLY A 21 38.59 8.08 -55.84
C GLY A 21 38.69 6.55 -55.77
N TYR A 22 39.00 5.85 -56.86
CA TYR A 22 39.07 4.38 -56.87
C TYR A 22 40.19 3.87 -55.94
N CYS A 23 39.88 2.87 -55.10
CA CYS A 23 40.86 2.26 -54.19
C CYS A 23 41.85 1.40 -54.97
N LEU A 24 43.11 1.82 -54.98
CA LEU A 24 44.22 1.24 -55.73
C LEU A 24 44.86 0.04 -55.03
N ASN A 25 44.63 -0.15 -53.73
CA ASN A 25 45.19 -1.26 -52.95
C ASN A 25 44.08 -2.17 -52.42
N SER A 26 43.69 -3.15 -53.22
CA SER A 26 42.67 -4.15 -52.89
C SER A 26 43.16 -5.24 -51.91
N SER A 27 44.43 -5.21 -51.49
CA SER A 27 45.00 -6.20 -50.55
C SER A 27 44.63 -5.96 -49.09
N LEU A 28 44.08 -4.78 -48.76
CA LEU A 28 43.37 -4.57 -47.52
C LEU A 28 42.05 -5.32 -47.61
N LYS A 29 42.11 -6.63 -47.27
CA LYS A 29 40.93 -7.48 -46.98
C LYS A 29 39.88 -6.57 -46.37
N SER A 30 38.74 -6.42 -47.05
CA SER A 30 37.64 -5.60 -46.58
C SER A 30 37.49 -5.89 -45.09
N VAL A 31 37.90 -4.95 -44.24
CA VAL A 31 37.47 -4.98 -42.86
C VAL A 31 35.99 -4.83 -43.04
N LYS A 32 35.26 -5.96 -42.98
CA LYS A 32 33.81 -5.95 -42.92
C LYS A 32 33.58 -5.05 -41.72
N HIS A 33 33.20 -3.81 -41.99
CA HIS A 33 32.74 -2.92 -40.95
C HIS A 33 31.58 -3.68 -40.34
N MET A 34 31.86 -4.33 -39.21
CA MET A 34 30.85 -4.91 -38.35
C MET A 34 30.05 -3.69 -37.92
N ARG A 35 29.03 -3.34 -38.71
CA ARG A 35 27.91 -2.52 -38.27
C ARG A 35 27.36 -3.33 -37.11
N ARG A 36 27.88 -3.05 -35.92
CA ARG A 36 27.34 -3.54 -34.67
C ARG A 36 25.94 -2.95 -34.64
N ASP A 37 24.95 -3.78 -34.95
CA ASP A 37 23.56 -3.37 -35.08
C ASP A 37 23.10 -2.73 -33.76
N ARG A 38 23.19 -1.40 -33.71
CA ARG A 38 22.79 -0.59 -32.54
C ARG A 38 21.29 -0.76 -32.24
N SER A 39 20.52 -1.31 -33.18
CA SER A 39 19.10 -1.61 -33.04
C SER A 39 18.80 -2.56 -31.89
N GLY A 40 19.62 -3.60 -31.68
CA GLY A 40 19.40 -4.59 -30.62
C GLY A 40 19.47 -3.98 -29.21
N TYR A 41 20.45 -3.08 -28.98
CA TYR A 41 20.61 -2.41 -27.69
C TYR A 41 19.48 -1.40 -27.42
N ILE A 42 19.05 -0.65 -28.44
CA ILE A 42 17.94 0.30 -28.29
C ILE A 42 16.65 -0.46 -27.92
N ALA A 43 16.36 -1.59 -28.57
CA ALA A 43 15.20 -2.42 -28.25
C ALA A 43 15.25 -2.93 -26.80
N ALA A 44 16.42 -3.36 -26.32
CA ALA A 44 16.60 -3.82 -24.95
C ALA A 44 16.37 -2.70 -23.91
N ILE A 45 16.87 -1.48 -24.18
CA ILE A 45 16.62 -0.32 -23.29
C ILE A 45 15.13 0.01 -23.22
N ILE A 46 14.44 0.05 -24.37
CA ILE A 46 13.01 0.36 -24.42
C ILE A 46 12.23 -0.68 -23.62
N LEU A 47 12.55 -1.98 -23.80
CA LEU A 47 11.92 -3.04 -23.03
C LEU A 47 12.14 -2.89 -21.52
N LEU A 48 13.38 -2.61 -21.11
CA LEU A 48 13.71 -2.38 -19.70
C LEU A 48 12.95 -1.18 -19.13
N ALA A 49 12.85 -0.08 -19.90
CA ALA A 49 12.11 1.11 -19.49
C ALA A 49 10.62 0.80 -19.29
N LEU A 50 10.00 0.02 -20.18
CA LEU A 50 8.61 -0.40 -20.04
C LEU A 50 8.38 -1.27 -18.81
N ILE A 51 9.30 -2.20 -18.52
CA ILE A 51 9.25 -3.03 -17.29
C ILE A 51 9.34 -2.13 -16.05
N CYS A 52 10.28 -1.18 -16.03
CA CYS A 52 10.43 -0.24 -14.92
C CYS A 52 9.17 0.61 -14.71
N ILE A 53 8.55 1.10 -15.78
CA ILE A 53 7.28 1.86 -15.72
C ILE A 53 6.15 0.98 -15.17
N GLY A 54 6.04 -0.27 -15.64
CA GLY A 54 5.05 -1.23 -15.13
C GLY A 54 5.23 -1.49 -13.62
N LEU A 55 6.47 -1.74 -13.18
CA LEU A 55 6.77 -1.94 -11.76
C LEU A 55 6.43 -0.69 -10.93
N ALA A 56 6.81 0.50 -11.39
CA ALA A 56 6.48 1.74 -10.71
C ALA A 56 4.95 1.94 -10.57
N ALA A 57 4.19 1.67 -11.63
CA ALA A 57 2.73 1.76 -11.60
C ALA A 57 2.10 0.77 -10.61
N THR A 58 2.58 -0.48 -10.57
CA THR A 58 2.09 -1.49 -9.62
C THR A 58 2.38 -1.12 -8.16
N LEU A 59 3.57 -0.57 -7.88
CA LEU A 59 3.95 -0.10 -6.55
C LEU A 59 3.08 1.08 -6.10
N VAL A 60 2.80 2.03 -7.00
CA VAL A 60 1.89 3.15 -6.70
C VAL A 60 0.48 2.65 -6.40
N HIS A 61 -0.06 1.76 -7.24
CA HIS A 61 -1.38 1.17 -7.04
C HIS A 61 -1.48 0.42 -5.70
N PHE A 62 -0.48 -0.40 -5.38
CA PHE A 62 -0.41 -1.11 -4.11
C PHE A 62 -0.31 -0.15 -2.92
N GLY A 63 0.49 0.92 -3.04
CA GLY A 63 0.61 1.95 -2.01
C GLY A 63 -0.72 2.68 -1.72
N LEU A 64 -1.50 3.00 -2.76
CA LEU A 64 -2.82 3.61 -2.61
C LEU A 64 -3.81 2.64 -1.94
N LYS A 65 -3.82 1.37 -2.36
CA LYS A 65 -4.66 0.33 -1.74
C LYS A 65 -4.26 0.06 -0.28
N TYR A 66 -2.97 0.07 0.01
CA TYR A 66 -2.49 -0.09 1.38
C TYR A 66 -2.94 1.07 2.28
N ARG A 67 -2.86 2.32 1.80
CA ARG A 67 -3.32 3.49 2.55
C ARG A 67 -4.80 3.44 2.88
N THR A 68 -5.65 3.08 1.92
CA THR A 68 -7.10 2.95 2.11
C THR A 68 -7.43 1.86 3.13
N MET A 69 -6.83 0.69 3.00
CA MET A 69 -6.98 -0.40 3.97
C MET A 69 -6.53 0.00 5.39
N VAL A 70 -5.42 0.74 5.52
CA VAL A 70 -4.95 1.23 6.82
C VAL A 70 -5.91 2.25 7.43
N SER A 71 -6.51 3.15 6.63
CA SER A 71 -7.51 4.08 7.15
C SER A 71 -8.81 3.38 7.57
N GLU A 72 -9.27 2.39 6.81
CA GLU A 72 -10.47 1.61 7.15
C GLU A 72 -10.25 0.81 8.44
N ASN A 73 -9.10 0.16 8.60
CA ASN A 73 -8.77 -0.59 9.82
C ASN A 73 -8.67 0.34 11.04
N ARG A 74 -8.11 1.54 10.87
CA ARG A 74 -8.09 2.55 11.95
C ARG A 74 -9.50 3.01 12.33
N ALA A 75 -10.38 3.23 11.35
CA ALA A 75 -11.78 3.59 11.62
C ALA A 75 -12.52 2.46 12.36
N ALA A 76 -12.39 1.22 11.89
CA ALA A 76 -13.00 0.05 12.53
C ALA A 76 -12.52 -0.14 13.98
N ARG A 77 -11.22 0.05 14.25
CA ARG A 77 -10.69 -0.01 15.62
C ARG A 77 -11.22 1.11 16.51
N ALA A 78 -11.40 2.31 15.96
CA ALA A 78 -11.98 3.42 16.70
C ALA A 78 -13.46 3.15 17.05
N GLU A 79 -14.22 2.58 16.13
CA GLU A 79 -15.61 2.16 16.37
C GLU A 79 -15.69 1.06 17.42
N GLN A 80 -14.81 0.06 17.36
CA GLN A 80 -14.73 -1.00 18.39
C GLN A 80 -14.41 -0.43 19.77
N ALA A 81 -13.41 0.45 19.88
CA ALA A 81 -13.07 1.09 21.15
C ALA A 81 -14.22 1.96 21.70
N ALA A 82 -14.95 2.66 20.83
CA ALA A 82 -16.13 3.43 21.24
C ALA A 82 -17.28 2.52 21.71
N ALA A 83 -17.48 1.37 21.05
CA ALA A 83 -18.46 0.38 21.45
C ALA A 83 -18.11 -0.29 22.79
N GLU A 84 -16.83 -0.61 23.02
CA GLU A 84 -16.35 -1.13 24.30
C GLU A 84 -16.56 -0.11 25.44
N GLN A 85 -16.23 1.17 25.21
CA GLN A 85 -16.52 2.23 26.20
C GLN A 85 -18.01 2.42 26.45
N ALA A 86 -18.85 2.27 25.42
CA ALA A 86 -20.30 2.34 25.58
C ALA A 86 -20.82 1.14 26.38
N LEU A 87 -20.28 -0.06 26.14
CA LEU A 87 -20.61 -1.26 26.90
C LEU A 87 -20.20 -1.14 28.37
N GLU A 88 -18.98 -0.66 28.63
CA GLU A 88 -18.48 -0.41 30.00
C GLU A 88 -19.41 0.53 30.77
N LYS A 89 -19.90 1.61 30.13
CA LYS A 89 -20.89 2.51 30.72
C LYS A 89 -22.24 1.84 31.00
N VAL A 90 -22.66 0.89 30.17
CA VAL A 90 -23.90 0.14 30.39
C VAL A 90 -23.72 -0.88 31.52
N GLU A 91 -22.57 -1.54 31.60
CA GLU A 91 -22.24 -2.49 32.68
C GLU A 91 -22.06 -1.79 34.05
N ALA A 92 -21.66 -0.52 34.05
CA ALA A 92 -21.58 0.31 35.26
C ALA A 92 -22.95 0.74 35.80
N ARG A 93 -24.03 0.62 35.02
CA ARG A 93 -25.37 0.96 35.48
C ARG A 93 -25.92 -0.09 36.43
N VAL A 94 -26.67 0.38 37.41
CA VAL A 94 -27.37 -0.45 38.38
C VAL A 94 -28.89 -0.35 38.18
N TYR A 95 -29.57 -1.43 38.53
CA TYR A 95 -31.01 -1.60 38.38
C TYR A 95 -31.64 -1.59 39.77
N ILE A 96 -32.59 -0.68 40.00
CA ILE A 96 -33.27 -0.53 41.29
C ILE A 96 -34.75 -0.87 41.09
N PRO A 97 -35.22 -2.04 41.56
CA PRO A 97 -36.63 -2.40 41.54
C PRO A 97 -37.45 -1.41 42.37
N ASN A 98 -38.64 -1.04 41.89
CA ASN A 98 -39.57 -0.20 42.64
C ASN A 98 -40.48 -1.05 43.56
N ASP A 99 -39.85 -1.91 44.37
CA ASP A 99 -40.51 -2.83 45.31
C ASP A 99 -40.40 -2.37 46.78
N GLY A 100 -39.73 -1.24 47.02
CA GLY A 100 -39.47 -0.69 48.35
C GLY A 100 -38.26 -1.29 49.07
N SER A 101 -37.48 -2.17 48.44
CA SER A 101 -36.27 -2.76 49.03
C SER A 101 -35.12 -1.76 49.18
N TYR A 102 -35.10 -0.70 48.35
CA TYR A 102 -33.97 0.22 48.21
C TYR A 102 -32.64 -0.51 47.96
N SER A 103 -32.69 -1.68 47.32
CA SER A 103 -31.51 -2.42 46.91
C SER A 103 -31.25 -2.25 45.42
N TYR A 104 -30.00 -2.05 45.03
CA TYR A 104 -29.61 -1.99 43.62
C TYR A 104 -28.91 -3.29 43.21
N HIS A 105 -29.18 -3.71 41.98
CA HIS A 105 -28.66 -4.93 41.38
C HIS A 105 -27.81 -4.61 40.15
N ARG A 106 -26.83 -5.45 39.87
CA ARG A 106 -26.08 -5.41 38.60
C ARG A 106 -26.76 -6.31 37.56
N TYR A 107 -26.48 -6.05 36.29
CA TYR A 107 -26.94 -6.90 35.19
C TYR A 107 -26.53 -8.37 35.44
N GLY A 108 -27.47 -9.30 35.27
CA GLY A 108 -27.25 -10.73 35.48
C GLY A 108 -27.41 -11.23 36.92
N CYS A 109 -27.79 -10.38 37.87
CA CYS A 109 -28.13 -10.82 39.23
C CYS A 109 -29.34 -11.77 39.21
N SER A 110 -29.22 -12.92 39.89
CA SER A 110 -30.28 -13.93 39.93
C SER A 110 -31.53 -13.50 40.72
N LEU A 111 -31.36 -12.52 41.62
CA LEU A 111 -32.44 -11.94 42.42
C LEU A 111 -33.14 -10.76 41.73
N LEU A 112 -32.65 -10.34 40.56
CA LEU A 112 -33.24 -9.23 39.82
C LEU A 112 -34.48 -9.69 39.06
N ASP A 113 -35.65 -9.24 39.52
CA ASP A 113 -36.92 -9.46 38.84
C ASP A 113 -37.23 -8.31 37.87
N PHE A 114 -37.30 -8.61 36.58
CA PHE A 114 -37.64 -7.65 35.53
C PHE A 114 -39.16 -7.44 35.38
N SER A 115 -39.99 -8.15 36.16
CA SER A 115 -41.44 -7.99 36.13
C SER A 115 -41.92 -6.71 36.83
N VAL A 116 -41.09 -6.13 37.70
CA VAL A 116 -41.35 -4.91 38.47
C VAL A 116 -40.78 -3.69 37.73
N PRO A 117 -41.48 -2.53 37.70
CA PRO A 117 -40.88 -1.29 37.22
C PRO A 117 -39.58 -0.98 37.95
N MET A 118 -38.57 -0.52 37.22
CA MET A 118 -37.23 -0.31 37.75
C MET A 118 -36.62 1.00 37.27
N TYR A 119 -35.78 1.57 38.11
CA TYR A 119 -34.94 2.71 37.78
C TYR A 119 -33.57 2.20 37.35
N ILE A 120 -33.00 2.83 36.33
CA ILE A 120 -31.64 2.55 35.85
C ILE A 120 -30.84 3.83 36.03
N MET A 121 -29.81 3.78 36.87
CA MET A 121 -28.94 4.92 37.16
C MET A 121 -27.51 4.45 37.42
N ASP A 122 -26.61 5.41 37.58
CA ASP A 122 -25.23 5.13 37.95
C ASP A 122 -25.15 4.67 39.41
N GLU A 123 -24.17 3.83 39.74
CA GLU A 123 -23.99 3.29 41.10
C GLU A 123 -23.83 4.40 42.15
N ASP A 124 -23.07 5.44 41.84
CA ASP A 124 -22.89 6.60 42.73
C ASP A 124 -24.21 7.36 42.96
N GLU A 125 -25.07 7.45 41.94
CA GLU A 125 -26.40 8.06 42.06
C GLU A 125 -27.32 7.22 42.93
N ALA A 126 -27.29 5.89 42.76
CA ALA A 126 -28.02 4.94 43.60
C ALA A 126 -27.61 5.06 45.08
N ILE A 127 -26.30 5.15 45.35
CA ILE A 127 -25.77 5.35 46.69
C ILE A 127 -26.20 6.70 47.24
N ALA A 128 -26.17 7.77 46.42
CA ALA A 128 -26.56 9.11 46.84
C ALA A 128 -28.06 9.21 47.23
N VAL A 129 -28.93 8.41 46.60
CA VAL A 129 -30.37 8.32 46.97
C VAL A 129 -30.64 7.33 48.11
N GLY A 130 -29.61 6.73 48.70
CA GLY A 130 -29.71 5.86 49.87
C GLY A 130 -29.96 4.39 49.54
N CYS A 131 -29.75 3.95 48.30
CA CYS A 131 -29.82 2.54 47.96
C CYS A 131 -28.58 1.78 48.44
N THR A 132 -28.74 0.50 48.76
CA THR A 132 -27.65 -0.39 49.18
C THR A 132 -27.43 -1.50 48.14
N PRO A 133 -26.19 -1.99 47.95
CA PRO A 133 -25.95 -3.07 46.99
C PRO A 133 -26.64 -4.35 47.42
N CYS A 134 -27.25 -5.05 46.46
CA CYS A 134 -27.68 -6.43 46.65
C CYS A 134 -26.50 -7.29 47.14
N PRO A 135 -26.65 -8.15 48.17
CA PRO A 135 -25.57 -9.00 48.70
C PRO A 135 -24.87 -9.86 47.63
N ASP A 136 -25.62 -10.32 46.63
CA ASP A 136 -25.10 -11.13 45.50
C ASP A 136 -24.39 -10.29 44.43
N CYS A 137 -24.49 -8.95 44.50
CA CYS A 137 -23.88 -8.01 43.56
C CYS A 137 -22.64 -7.29 44.13
N ILE A 138 -22.28 -7.55 45.39
CA ILE A 138 -21.04 -7.06 46.01
C ILE A 138 -19.90 -7.90 45.44
N LYS A 139 -19.12 -7.32 44.51
CA LYS A 139 -17.85 -7.90 44.05
C LYS A 139 -16.69 -7.31 44.83
#